data_AF-A0A2N3LEI6-F1
#
_entry.id   AF-A0A2N3LEI6-F1
#
_cell.length_a   1.000
_cell.length_b   1.000
_cell.length_c   1.000
_cell.angle_alpha   90.00
_cell.angle_beta   90.00
_cell.angle_gamma   90.00
#
_symmetry.space_group_name_H-M   'P 1'
#
loop_
_entity.id
_entity.type
_entity.pdbx_description
1 polymer ?
#
loop_
_entity_poly.entity_id
_entity_poly.type
_entity_poly.pdbx_seq_one_letter_code
_entity_poly.pdbx_strand_id
1 'polypeptide(L)'
;MNGKNYEKFKGIVTKTDSEISPKFEIDFNKLSELTNHHGEFLKKVKKYYELEKNRYQNIEVYISETMKGFGQGGDDIEIDIRICVVFYDDTHICLFGCHANHEKYPDILKSKRFITRRKPI
;
A
#
# COMPACT_ATOMS: atom_id res chain seq x y z
N MET A 1 21.08 5.33 9.90
CA MET A 1 19.77 4.66 9.77
C MET A 1 18.83 5.60 9.03
N ASN A 2 18.71 5.48 7.70
CA ASN A 2 17.74 6.30 6.95
C ASN A 2 16.43 5.50 6.89
N GLY A 3 15.59 5.67 7.91
CA GLY A 3 14.24 5.14 7.90
C GLY A 3 13.50 5.78 6.72
N LYS A 4 13.11 4.96 5.73
CA LYS A 4 12.18 5.40 4.69
C LYS A 4 10.84 5.66 5.38
N ASN A 5 10.50 6.93 5.56
CA ASN A 5 9.23 7.32 6.15
C ASN A 5 8.16 7.13 5.07
N TYR A 6 7.32 6.12 5.27
CA TYR A 6 6.11 5.96 4.47
C TYR A 6 5.06 6.95 4.99
N GLU A 7 4.55 7.81 4.12
CA GLU A 7 3.48 8.74 4.43
C GLU A 7 2.14 8.16 4.01
N LYS A 8 1.13 8.27 4.88
CA LYS A 8 -0.23 7.81 4.59
C LYS A 8 -0.88 8.75 3.58
N PHE A 9 -1.25 8.23 2.42
CA PHE A 9 -1.92 8.99 1.37
C PHE A 9 -3.43 9.00 1.60
N LYS A 10 -4.00 10.18 1.78
CA LYS A 10 -5.44 10.37 2.06
C LYS A 10 -6.23 10.47 0.75
N GLY A 11 -7.51 10.10 0.80
CA GLY A 11 -8.44 10.31 -0.32
C GLY A 11 -8.48 9.22 -1.39
N ILE A 12 -7.66 8.17 -1.28
CA ILE A 12 -7.83 6.90 -2.03
C ILE A 12 -8.78 5.96 -1.30
N VAL A 13 -8.70 5.91 0.03
CA VAL A 13 -9.59 5.09 0.85
C VAL A 13 -10.61 5.99 1.54
N THR A 14 -11.89 5.71 1.35
CA THR A 14 -13.00 6.34 2.05
C THR A 14 -13.60 5.36 3.06
N LYS A 15 -13.99 5.87 4.23
CA LYS A 15 -14.76 5.11 5.22
C LYS A 15 -16.22 5.53 5.07
N THR A 16 -17.08 4.60 4.67
CA THR A 16 -18.46 4.90 4.26
C THR A 16 -19.52 4.54 5.29
N ASP A 17 -19.17 3.89 6.41
CA ASP A 17 -20.16 3.41 7.41
C ASP A 17 -19.76 3.66 8.89
N SER A 18 -20.79 3.51 9.76
CA SER A 18 -20.88 3.87 11.18
C SER A 18 -19.78 3.30 12.10
N GLU A 19 -19.72 3.81 13.34
CA GLU A 19 -18.75 3.39 14.37
C GLU A 19 -18.76 1.88 14.67
N ILE A 20 -19.86 1.18 14.35
CA ILE A 20 -20.08 -0.23 14.71
C ILE A 20 -19.57 -1.20 13.63
N SER A 21 -19.58 -0.80 12.35
CA SER A 21 -19.12 -1.66 11.24
C SER A 21 -18.54 -0.80 10.11
N PRO A 22 -17.28 -0.35 10.26
CA PRO A 22 -16.68 0.54 9.28
C PRO A 22 -16.48 -0.22 7.96
N LYS A 23 -17.10 0.28 6.88
CA LYS A 23 -16.81 -0.16 5.52
C LYS A 23 -15.80 0.78 4.89
N PHE A 24 -14.81 0.20 4.21
CA PHE A 24 -13.78 0.94 3.49
C PHE A 24 -13.94 0.70 2.01
N GLU A 25 -13.92 1.78 1.23
CA GLU A 25 -13.93 1.74 -0.23
C GLU A 25 -12.62 2.29 -0.77
N ILE A 26 -12.08 1.63 -1.79
CA ILE A 26 -10.88 2.06 -2.50
C ILE A 26 -11.30 2.70 -3.82
N ASP A 27 -10.86 3.94 -4.04
CA ASP A 27 -10.90 4.60 -5.35
C ASP A 27 -9.79 4.04 -6.24
N PHE A 28 -10.14 3.02 -7.03
CA PHE A 28 -9.21 2.38 -7.96
C PHE A 28 -8.75 3.28 -9.10
N ASN A 29 -9.50 4.34 -9.43
CA ASN A 29 -9.08 5.28 -10.47
C ASN A 29 -7.92 6.12 -9.95
N LYS A 30 -8.05 6.70 -8.75
CA LYS A 30 -6.95 7.42 -8.09
C LYS A 30 -5.76 6.53 -7.78
N LEU A 31 -6.00 5.28 -7.36
CA LEU A 31 -4.91 4.33 -7.15
C LEU A 31 -4.18 4.01 -8.46
N SER A 32 -4.92 3.94 -9.58
CA SER A 32 -4.33 3.74 -10.90
C SER A 32 -3.46 4.91 -11.32
N GLU A 33 -3.93 6.15 -11.14
CA GLU A 33 -3.15 7.36 -11.42
C GLU A 33 -1.87 7.38 -10.58
N LEU A 34 -2.00 7.10 -9.28
CA LEU A 34 -0.87 7.11 -8.36
C LEU A 34 0.19 6.06 -8.74
N THR A 35 -0.24 4.89 -9.20
CA THR A 35 0.65 3.77 -9.55
C THR A 35 1.13 3.81 -11.00
N ASN A 36 0.95 4.93 -11.69
CA ASN A 36 1.27 5.08 -13.12
C ASN A 36 0.68 3.94 -13.97
N HIS A 37 -0.56 3.57 -13.66
CA HIS A 37 -1.32 2.50 -14.32
C HIS A 37 -0.66 1.12 -14.28
N HIS A 38 0.10 0.79 -13.23
CA HIS A 38 0.74 -0.52 -13.09
C HIS A 38 -0.29 -1.67 -13.01
N GLY A 39 -0.64 -2.25 -14.16
CA GLY A 39 -1.80 -3.13 -14.32
C GLY A 39 -1.79 -4.39 -13.44
N GLU A 40 -0.64 -5.07 -13.34
CA GLU A 40 -0.52 -6.27 -12.50
C GLU A 40 -0.69 -6.00 -10.99
N PHE A 41 -0.25 -4.82 -10.53
CA PHE A 41 -0.45 -4.38 -9.16
C PHE A 41 -1.94 -4.12 -8.91
N LEU A 42 -2.55 -3.28 -9.75
CA LEU A 42 -3.97 -2.92 -9.65
C LEU A 42 -4.87 -4.16 -9.70
N LYS A 43 -4.59 -5.10 -10.61
CA LYS A 43 -5.33 -6.35 -10.75
C LYS A 43 -5.27 -7.20 -9.47
N LYS A 44 -4.10 -7.27 -8.82
CA LYS A 44 -3.93 -8.03 -7.57
C LYS A 44 -4.65 -7.35 -6.40
N VAL A 45 -4.47 -6.04 -6.24
CA VAL A 45 -5.15 -5.27 -5.18
C VAL A 45 -6.67 -5.36 -5.35
N LYS A 46 -7.17 -5.19 -6.57
CA LYS A 46 -8.61 -5.30 -6.88
C LYS A 46 -9.17 -6.68 -6.60
N LYS A 47 -8.51 -7.73 -7.10
CA LYS A 47 -8.91 -9.12 -6.81
C LYS A 47 -8.91 -9.41 -5.31
N TYR A 48 -7.91 -8.93 -4.57
CA TYR A 48 -7.84 -9.14 -3.12
C TYR A 48 -8.93 -8.40 -2.37
N TYR A 49 -9.18 -7.14 -2.74
CA TYR A 49 -10.28 -6.33 -2.20
C TYR A 49 -11.64 -7.01 -2.45
N GLU A 50 -11.92 -7.47 -3.67
CA GLU A 50 -13.19 -8.14 -3.98
C GLU A 50 -13.41 -9.41 -3.14
N LEU A 51 -12.34 -10.18 -2.86
CA LEU A 51 -12.39 -11.41 -2.08
C LEU A 51 -12.50 -11.15 -0.57
N GLU A 52 -11.75 -10.19 -0.04
CA GLU A 52 -11.50 -10.06 1.40
C GLU A 52 -11.96 -8.71 1.99
N LYS A 53 -12.62 -7.82 1.22
CA LYS A 53 -13.06 -6.48 1.71
C LYS A 53 -13.90 -6.52 2.99
N ASN A 54 -14.65 -7.60 3.20
CA ASN A 54 -15.52 -7.75 4.37
C ASN A 54 -14.78 -8.31 5.60
N ARG A 55 -13.53 -8.76 5.44
CA ARG A 55 -12.73 -9.37 6.50
C ARG A 55 -11.89 -8.34 7.25
N TYR A 56 -11.31 -7.40 6.52
CA TYR A 56 -10.40 -6.41 7.10
C TYR A 56 -11.17 -5.19 7.58
N GLN A 57 -10.85 -4.77 8.81
CA GLN A 57 -11.47 -3.61 9.44
C GLN A 57 -10.76 -2.30 9.09
N ASN A 58 -9.65 -2.34 8.33
CA ASN A 58 -8.94 -1.15 7.89
C ASN A 58 -8.25 -1.39 6.54
N ILE A 59 -8.23 -0.35 5.72
CA ILE A 59 -7.46 -0.30 4.46
C ILE A 59 -6.71 1.03 4.42
N GLU A 60 -5.43 1.01 4.07
CA GLU A 60 -4.59 2.19 4.00
C GLU A 60 -3.68 2.16 2.78
N VAL A 61 -3.35 3.35 2.27
CA VAL A 61 -2.36 3.51 1.19
C VAL A 61 -1.23 4.38 1.71
N TYR A 62 -0.01 3.93 1.47
CA TYR A 62 1.22 4.58 1.86
C TYR A 62 2.07 4.87 0.64
N ILE A 63 2.80 5.99 0.69
CA ILE A 63 3.76 6.39 -0.34
C ILE A 63 5.10 6.67 0.33
N SER A 64 6.18 6.24 -0.30
CA SER A 64 7.53 6.65 0.07
C SER A 64 8.25 7.12 -1.19
N GLU A 65 8.71 8.37 -1.16
CA GLU A 65 9.52 8.96 -2.21
C GLU A 65 10.97 8.97 -1.75
N THR A 66 11.88 8.43 -2.57
CA THR A 66 13.30 8.45 -2.29
C THR A 66 14.03 9.12 -3.44
N MET A 67 14.71 10.24 -3.20
CA MET A 67 15.61 10.82 -4.19
C MET A 67 16.88 9.97 -4.28
N LYS A 68 17.17 9.40 -5.45
CA LYS A 68 18.46 8.78 -5.76
C LYS A 68 19.29 9.82 -6.51
N GLY A 69 20.28 10.39 -5.83
CA GLY A 69 21.34 11.15 -6.50
C GLY A 69 22.43 10.20 -6.97
N PHE A 70 22.68 10.15 -8.28
CA PHE A 70 23.92 9.55 -8.79
C PHE A 70 25.03 10.60 -8.65
N GLY A 71 26.10 10.24 -7.92
CA GLY A 71 27.18 11.15 -7.57
C GLY A 71 28.02 11.59 -8.78
N GLN A 72 28.30 12.90 -8.79
CA GLN A 72 29.29 13.65 -9.57
C GLN A 72 29.17 13.62 -11.10
N GLY A 73 28.43 14.60 -11.63
CA GLY A 73 28.63 15.12 -12.98
C GLY A 73 27.37 15.17 -13.81
N GLY A 74 26.48 16.12 -13.52
CA GLY A 74 25.39 16.53 -14.42
C GLY A 74 24.23 15.55 -14.52
N ASP A 75 23.12 15.97 -13.92
CA ASP A 75 21.76 15.82 -14.44
C ASP A 75 21.22 14.39 -14.62
N ASP A 76 20.73 13.81 -13.52
CA ASP A 76 19.35 13.33 -13.40
C ASP A 76 19.08 12.91 -11.95
N ILE A 77 18.18 13.62 -11.26
CA ILE A 77 17.67 13.20 -9.96
C ILE A 77 16.53 12.21 -10.23
N GLU A 78 16.78 10.91 -10.05
CA GLU A 78 15.73 9.91 -10.15
C GLU A 78 14.96 9.84 -8.83
N ILE A 79 13.65 10.09 -8.87
CA ILE A 79 12.77 9.91 -7.72
C ILE A 79 12.26 8.46 -7.76
N ASP A 80 12.58 7.64 -6.76
CA ASP A 80 12.01 6.30 -6.55
C ASP A 80 10.73 6.44 -5.73
N ILE A 81 9.56 6.32 -6.38
CA ILE A 81 8.25 6.37 -5.73
C ILE A 81 7.77 4.94 -5.45
N ARG A 82 7.57 4.62 -4.17
CA ARG A 82 7.04 3.33 -3.70
C ARG A 82 5.65 3.52 -3.15
N ILE A 83 4.73 2.70 -3.59
CA ILE A 83 3.33 2.74 -3.16
C ILE A 83 3.01 1.41 -2.47
N CYS A 84 2.34 1.47 -1.33
CA CYS A 84 1.92 0.29 -0.59
C CYS A 84 0.44 0.39 -0.23
N VAL A 85 -0.34 -0.62 -0.59
CA VAL A 85 -1.73 -0.79 -0.13
C VAL A 85 -1.74 -1.85 0.97
N VAL A 86 -2.28 -1.51 2.13
CA VAL A 86 -2.28 -2.32 3.34
C VAL A 86 -3.71 -2.63 3.75
N PHE A 87 -4.03 -3.91 3.89
CA PHE A 87 -5.28 -4.41 4.46
C PHE A 87 -4.96 -5.01 5.82
N TYR A 88 -5.63 -4.57 6.89
CA TYR A 88 -5.33 -5.08 8.23
C TYR A 88 -6.52 -5.10 9.21
N ASP A 89 -6.40 -5.99 10.18
CA ASP A 89 -7.24 -6.11 11.38
C ASP A 89 -6.32 -6.36 12.61
N ASP A 90 -6.89 -6.63 13.78
CA ASP A 90 -6.12 -6.87 15.02
C ASP A 90 -5.15 -8.08 14.96
N THR A 91 -5.34 -8.96 13.98
CA THR A 91 -4.69 -10.29 13.89
C THR A 91 -4.02 -10.57 12.55
N HIS A 92 -4.34 -9.82 11.50
CA HIS A 92 -3.87 -10.04 10.15
C HIS A 92 -3.44 -8.74 9.48
N ILE A 93 -2.34 -8.80 8.73
CA ILE A 93 -1.88 -7.74 7.83
C ILE A 93 -1.53 -8.34 6.47
N CYS A 94 -2.02 -7.71 5.41
CA CYS A 94 -1.71 -8.02 4.03
C CYS A 94 -1.23 -6.74 3.32
N LEU A 95 -0.10 -6.83 2.62
CA LEU A 95 0.54 -5.67 2.00
C LEU A 95 0.81 -5.95 0.52
N PHE A 96 0.51 -4.97 -0.31
CA PHE A 96 0.84 -4.96 -1.73
C PHE A 96 1.72 -3.75 -2.01
N GLY A 97 2.90 -3.95 -2.59
CA GLY A 97 3.83 -2.89 -2.95
C GLY A 97 4.06 -2.81 -4.46
N CYS A 98 4.27 -1.60 -4.97
CA CYS A 98 4.83 -1.39 -6.31
C CYS A 98 5.74 -0.16 -6.34
N HIS A 99 6.59 -0.10 -7.35
CA HIS A 99 7.37 1.08 -7.71
C HIS A 99 6.68 1.79 -8.88
N ALA A 100 6.25 3.04 -8.70
CA ALA A 100 5.53 3.77 -9.76
C ALA A 100 6.42 4.05 -10.99
N ASN A 101 7.73 4.18 -10.76
CA ASN A 101 8.71 4.54 -11.79
C ASN A 101 9.51 3.34 -12.32
N HIS A 102 9.26 2.12 -11.81
CA HIS A 102 9.91 0.91 -12.29
C HIS A 102 8.88 -0.20 -12.53
N GLU A 103 8.51 -0.44 -13.79
CA GLU A 103 7.67 -1.58 -14.20
C GLU A 103 8.27 -2.95 -13.78
N LYS A 104 9.58 -3.02 -13.53
CA LYS A 104 10.31 -4.27 -13.33
C LYS A 104 10.20 -4.91 -11.94
N TYR A 105 9.66 -4.22 -10.92
CA TYR A 105 9.64 -4.75 -9.55
C TYR A 105 8.30 -4.53 -8.83
N PRO A 106 7.28 -5.37 -9.10
CA PRO A 106 6.21 -5.57 -8.15
C PRO A 106 6.75 -6.41 -6.99
N ASP A 107 7.50 -5.79 -6.07
CA ASP A 107 7.86 -6.41 -4.80
C ASP A 107 6.58 -6.58 -3.96
N ILE A 108 5.92 -7.72 -4.17
CA ILE A 108 4.76 -8.14 -3.40
C ILE A 108 5.30 -8.71 -2.10
N LEU A 109 5.35 -7.88 -1.07
CA LEU A 109 5.56 -8.30 0.31
C LEU A 109 4.35 -9.14 0.74
N LYS A 110 4.37 -10.45 0.41
CA LYS A 110 3.35 -11.40 0.86
C LYS A 110 3.18 -11.33 2.37
N SER A 111 1.92 -11.38 2.80
CA SER A 111 1.48 -11.36 4.20
C SER A 111 2.38 -12.21 5.11
N LYS A 112 3.01 -11.58 6.11
CA LYS A 112 3.48 -12.31 7.29
C LYS A 112 2.32 -12.35 8.29
N ARG A 113 1.80 -13.54 8.59
CA ARG A 113 0.88 -13.73 9.72
C ARG A 113 1.65 -13.44 11.01
N PHE A 114 1.33 -12.34 11.68
CA PHE A 114 1.78 -12.10 13.05
C PHE A 114 0.68 -12.61 13.98
N ILE A 115 0.79 -13.86 14.42
CA ILE A 115 -0.06 -14.37 15.51
C ILE A 115 0.46 -13.73 16.79
N THR A 116 -0.14 -12.62 17.21
CA THR A 116 0.02 -12.12 18.58
C THR A 116 -0.69 -13.11 19.51
N ARG A 117 0.05 -14.08 20.04
CA ARG A 117 -0.43 -14.89 21.17
C ARG A 117 -0.64 -13.94 22.35
N ARG A 118 -1.86 -13.45 22.55
CA ARG A 118 -2.24 -12.89 23.85
C ARG A 118 -2.09 -14.02 24.87
N LYS A 119 -1.21 -13.83 25.86
CA LYS A 119 -1.21 -14.69 27.05
C LYS A 119 -2.57 -14.52 27.74
N PRO A 120 -3.26 -15.60 28.14
CA PRO A 120 -4.41 -15.47 29.02
C PRO A 120 -3.95 -14.90 30.36
N ILE A 121 -4.76 -13.98 30.91
CA ILE A 121 -4.62 -13.40 32.25
C ILE A 121 -4.96 -14.47 33.29
#